data_AF-Q4TFC1-F1
#
_entry.id   AF-Q4TFC1-F1
#
_cell.length_a   1.000
_cell.length_b   1.000
_cell.length_c   1.000
_cell.angle_alpha   90.00
_cell.angle_beta   90.00
_cell.angle_gamma   90.00
#
_symmetry.space_group_name_H-M   'P 1'
#
loop_
_entity.id
_entity.type
_entity.pdbx_description
1 polymer ?
#
loop_
_entity_poly.entity_id
_entity_poly.type
_entity_poly.pdbx_seq_one_letter_code
_entity_poly.pdbx_strand_id
1 'polypeptide(L)'
;GEICGFRVHNGPSGSGTVQFEAVVLDRSTGEGLVRSKEPLDCETQREHSFTIQAYDCGEGPDGANSKKSHKATVHVRVNDVNEFSPVFVERRYEASVPEGRLFDRIVRVEALDADCSPQYSQICFYDIITPNVPFAVDNDGNIKNTEPLDSKHQRVHTFWVTAFDCGKNRAAADAQVVITVKPSCKPGWMGR
;
A
#
# COMPACT_ATOMS: atom_id res chain seq x y z
N GLY A 1 -15.55 17.39 -41.14
CA GLY A 1 -14.65 16.90 -42.19
C GLY A 1 -13.85 15.77 -41.62
N GLU A 2 -12.84 15.32 -42.36
CA GLU A 2 -11.89 14.32 -41.90
C GLU A 2 -11.07 14.85 -40.72
N ILE A 3 -10.66 13.99 -39.80
CA ILE A 3 -9.79 14.37 -38.68
C ILE A 3 -8.33 14.13 -39.07
N CYS A 4 -7.51 15.19 -39.11
CA CYS A 4 -6.09 15.11 -39.47
C CYS A 4 -5.16 14.89 -38.28
N GLY A 5 -5.64 15.11 -37.05
CA GLY A 5 -4.78 14.97 -35.87
C GLY A 5 -5.49 15.19 -34.55
N PHE A 6 -4.86 14.68 -33.49
CA PHE A 6 -5.18 14.97 -32.10
C PHE A 6 -4.03 15.72 -31.45
N ARG A 7 -4.35 16.67 -30.58
CA ARG A 7 -3.40 17.29 -29.66
C ARG A 7 -3.80 16.99 -28.23
N VAL A 8 -2.86 16.44 -27.49
CA VAL A 8 -2.97 16.25 -26.04
C VAL A 8 -2.45 17.51 -25.35
N HIS A 9 -3.26 18.07 -24.46
CA HIS A 9 -2.91 19.19 -23.59
C HIS A 9 -2.84 18.67 -22.16
N ASN A 10 -1.76 18.98 -21.44
CA ASN A 10 -1.61 18.62 -20.03
C ASN A 10 -2.77 19.21 -19.21
N GLY A 11 -3.20 18.48 -18.18
CA GLY A 11 -4.15 18.99 -17.19
C GLY A 11 -3.63 20.23 -16.45
N PRO A 12 -4.47 20.86 -15.61
CA PRO A 12 -4.18 22.14 -14.93
C PRO A 12 -2.91 22.14 -14.05
N SER A 13 -2.32 20.98 -13.74
CA SER A 13 -1.09 20.82 -12.95
C SER A 13 0.22 21.12 -13.69
N GLY A 14 0.18 21.37 -15.01
CA GLY A 14 1.08 22.31 -15.69
C GLY A 14 2.61 22.20 -15.54
N SER A 15 3.21 21.08 -15.16
CA SER A 15 4.67 20.94 -15.15
C SER A 15 5.09 19.49 -15.44
N GLY A 16 5.41 19.19 -16.69
CA GLY A 16 5.90 17.88 -17.10
C GLY A 16 5.75 17.62 -18.59
N THR A 17 6.64 16.79 -19.14
CA THR A 17 6.49 16.17 -20.46
C THR A 17 5.11 15.53 -20.60
N VAL A 18 4.51 15.61 -21.80
CA VAL A 18 3.17 15.04 -22.03
C VAL A 18 3.25 13.51 -21.93
N GLN A 19 2.76 12.94 -20.83
CA GLN A 19 2.79 11.51 -20.49
C GLN A 19 1.96 10.63 -21.44
N PHE A 20 0.94 11.21 -22.07
CA PHE A 20 0.04 10.53 -23.00
C PHE A 20 0.17 11.11 -24.41
N GLU A 21 -0.04 10.27 -25.41
CA GLU A 21 -0.21 10.69 -26.80
C GLU A 21 -1.47 10.10 -27.41
N ALA A 22 -2.01 10.81 -28.41
CA ALA A 22 -3.17 10.40 -29.15
C ALA A 22 -2.82 10.38 -30.65
N VAL A 23 -3.06 9.26 -31.31
CA VAL A 23 -2.83 9.08 -32.75
C VAL A 23 -4.14 8.81 -33.47
N VAL A 24 -4.29 9.33 -34.68
CA VAL A 24 -5.46 9.06 -35.52
C VAL A 24 -5.29 7.69 -36.17
N LEU A 25 -6.27 6.81 -35.99
CA LEU A 25 -6.33 5.51 -36.66
C LEU A 25 -7.12 5.59 -37.97
N ASP A 26 -8.23 6.32 -37.97
CA ASP A 26 -9.07 6.51 -39.15
C ASP A 26 -9.53 7.97 -39.23
N ARG A 27 -9.13 8.64 -40.33
CA ARG A 27 -9.43 10.05 -40.57
C ARG A 27 -10.89 10.31 -40.94
N SER A 28 -11.55 9.32 -41.56
CA SER A 28 -12.93 9.43 -42.03
C SER A 28 -13.93 9.29 -40.89
N THR A 29 -13.65 8.40 -39.92
CA THR A 29 -14.48 8.18 -38.73
C THR A 29 -14.05 9.04 -37.55
N GLY A 30 -12.79 9.49 -37.52
CA GLY A 30 -12.20 10.18 -36.38
C GLY A 30 -11.76 9.23 -35.26
N GLU A 31 -11.61 7.94 -35.55
CA GLU A 31 -11.09 6.96 -34.59
C GLU A 31 -9.64 7.28 -34.21
N GLY A 32 -9.32 7.18 -32.93
CA GLY A 32 -7.99 7.45 -32.40
C GLY A 32 -7.58 6.50 -31.28
N LEU A 33 -6.27 6.29 -31.16
CA LEU A 33 -5.66 5.51 -30.10
C LEU A 33 -4.94 6.45 -29.13
N VAL A 34 -5.25 6.32 -27.85
CA VAL A 34 -4.51 6.97 -26.76
C VAL A 34 -3.59 5.96 -26.12
N ARG A 35 -2.32 6.32 -25.91
CA ARG A 35 -1.33 5.48 -25.22
C ARG A 35 -0.42 6.31 -24.32
N SER A 36 0.11 5.69 -23.27
CA SER A 36 1.17 6.29 -22.47
C SER A 36 2.50 6.21 -23.22
N LYS A 37 3.38 7.20 -23.00
CA LYS A 37 4.74 7.21 -23.55
C LYS A 37 5.73 6.46 -22.68
N GLU A 38 5.44 6.40 -21.39
CA GLU A 38 6.22 5.71 -20.37
C GLU A 38 5.30 4.73 -19.63
N PRO A 39 5.86 3.72 -18.94
CA PRO A 39 5.10 2.88 -18.02
C PRO A 39 4.33 3.75 -17.02
N LEU A 40 3.09 3.34 -16.73
CA LEU A 40 2.30 3.97 -15.67
C LEU A 40 2.58 3.24 -14.37
N ASP A 41 2.80 4.01 -13.31
CA ASP A 41 3.16 3.53 -11.99
C ASP A 41 2.13 4.05 -10.98
N CYS A 42 1.45 3.16 -10.27
CA CYS A 42 0.32 3.55 -9.44
C CYS A 42 0.78 4.30 -8.18
N GLU A 43 1.92 3.88 -7.65
CA GLU A 43 2.58 4.37 -6.45
C GLU A 43 3.06 5.80 -6.64
N THR A 44 3.53 6.12 -7.86
CA THR A 44 3.85 7.49 -8.23
C THR A 44 2.59 8.33 -8.49
N GLN A 45 1.67 7.85 -9.34
CA GLN A 45 0.45 8.59 -9.67
C GLN A 45 -0.68 7.69 -10.15
N ARG A 46 -1.68 7.48 -9.29
CA ARG A 46 -2.86 6.67 -9.60
C ARG A 46 -3.83 7.29 -10.61
N GLU A 47 -3.98 8.60 -10.59
CA GLU A 47 -4.99 9.31 -11.39
C GLU A 47 -4.35 10.36 -12.29
N HIS A 48 -4.64 10.26 -13.59
CA HIS A 48 -4.22 11.24 -14.59
C HIS A 48 -5.44 11.89 -15.23
N SER A 49 -5.32 13.17 -15.52
CA SER A 49 -6.34 13.93 -16.25
C SER A 49 -5.68 14.84 -17.28
N PHE A 50 -6.14 14.75 -18.51
CA PHE A 50 -5.64 15.57 -19.62
C PHE A 50 -6.74 15.86 -20.62
N THR A 51 -6.51 16.82 -21.51
CA THR A 51 -7.49 17.21 -22.52
C THR A 51 -7.02 16.84 -23.92
N ILE A 52 -7.86 16.16 -24.68
CA ILE A 52 -7.64 15.89 -26.10
C ILE A 52 -8.44 16.90 -26.94
N GLN A 53 -7.81 17.42 -27.99
CA GLN A 53 -8.45 18.26 -29.00
C GLN A 53 -8.23 17.64 -30.38
N ALA A 54 -9.31 17.48 -31.16
CA ALA A 54 -9.22 17.04 -32.56
C ALA A 54 -9.08 18.24 -33.51
N TYR A 55 -8.55 17.98 -34.71
CA TYR A 55 -8.37 18.98 -35.76
C TYR A 55 -8.93 18.43 -37.07
N ASP A 56 -9.77 19.22 -37.73
CA ASP A 56 -10.30 18.90 -39.06
C ASP A 56 -9.23 19.18 -40.14
N CYS A 57 -9.21 18.34 -41.19
CA CYS A 57 -8.38 18.49 -42.39
C CYS A 57 -8.68 19.77 -43.20
N GLY A 58 -9.80 20.46 -42.96
CA GLY A 58 -10.20 21.63 -43.75
C GLY A 58 -9.33 22.88 -43.53
N GLU A 59 -9.00 23.59 -44.62
CA GLU A 59 -8.49 24.97 -44.58
C GLU A 59 -9.56 25.92 -44.01
N GLY A 60 -9.16 26.77 -43.06
CA GLY A 60 -10.01 27.87 -42.61
C GLY A 60 -10.22 28.90 -43.72
N PRO A 61 -11.26 29.76 -43.63
CA PRO A 61 -11.52 30.82 -44.61
C PRO A 61 -10.34 31.80 -44.81
N ASP A 62 -9.38 31.83 -43.87
CA ASP A 62 -8.23 32.75 -43.88
C ASP A 62 -6.90 32.10 -44.35
N GLY A 63 -6.92 30.88 -44.89
CA GLY A 63 -5.70 30.16 -45.29
C GLY A 63 -4.78 29.75 -44.13
N ALA A 64 -5.19 30.00 -42.88
CA ALA A 64 -4.52 29.55 -41.67
C ALA A 64 -5.04 28.16 -41.28
N ASN A 65 -4.12 27.20 -41.18
CA ASN A 65 -4.33 25.78 -40.93
C ASN A 65 -5.28 25.45 -39.76
N SER A 66 -6.20 24.52 -40.02
CA SER A 66 -7.08 23.76 -39.11
C SER A 66 -8.25 24.49 -38.44
N LYS A 67 -9.49 24.08 -38.75
CA LYS A 67 -10.65 24.34 -37.89
C LYS A 67 -10.48 23.52 -36.59
N LYS A 68 -10.28 24.22 -35.47
CA LYS A 68 -10.19 23.61 -34.13
C LYS A 68 -11.53 22.98 -33.75
N SER A 69 -11.53 21.71 -33.34
CA SER A 69 -12.73 21.05 -32.82
C SER A 69 -12.91 21.29 -31.31
N HIS A 70 -14.02 20.76 -30.79
CA HIS A 70 -14.28 20.62 -29.36
C HIS A 70 -13.17 19.86 -28.64
N LYS A 71 -12.97 20.21 -27.37
CA LYS A 71 -12.04 19.56 -26.43
C LYS A 71 -12.80 18.52 -25.61
N ALA A 72 -12.14 17.40 -25.28
CA ALA A 72 -12.66 16.39 -24.37
C ALA A 72 -11.63 16.13 -23.26
N THR A 73 -12.09 16.02 -22.02
CA THR A 73 -11.25 15.62 -20.88
C THR A 73 -11.23 14.10 -20.79
N VAL A 74 -10.04 13.53 -20.66
CA VAL A 74 -9.82 12.11 -20.44
C VAL A 74 -9.32 11.91 -19.02
N HIS A 75 -9.97 10.99 -18.31
CA HIS A 75 -9.57 10.55 -16.98
C HIS A 75 -9.03 9.13 -17.08
N VAL A 76 -7.76 8.95 -16.67
CA VAL A 76 -7.11 7.64 -16.64
C VAL A 76 -6.85 7.28 -15.19
N ARG A 77 -7.30 6.10 -14.79
CA ARG A 77 -7.00 5.50 -13.49
C ARG A 77 -6.08 4.32 -13.72
N VAL A 78 -4.90 4.36 -13.10
CA VAL A 78 -3.94 3.27 -13.09
C VAL A 78 -4.47 2.19 -12.14
N ASN A 79 -4.51 0.96 -12.63
CA ASN A 79 -4.83 -0.19 -11.79
C ASN A 79 -3.57 -0.62 -11.06
N ASP A 80 -3.75 -0.92 -9.78
CA ASP A 80 -2.70 -1.36 -8.90
C ASP A 80 -2.30 -2.82 -9.17
N VAL A 81 -1.05 -3.16 -8.84
CA VAL A 81 -0.51 -4.51 -8.81
C VAL A 81 0.16 -4.72 -7.46
N ASN A 82 0.05 -5.92 -6.89
CA ASN A 82 0.65 -6.22 -5.59
C ASN A 82 2.16 -6.44 -5.74
N GLU A 83 2.94 -5.36 -5.84
CA GLU A 83 4.38 -5.41 -6.11
C GLU A 83 5.23 -5.20 -4.86
N PHE A 84 4.69 -4.48 -3.87
CA PHE A 84 5.33 -4.32 -2.58
C PHE A 84 4.92 -5.45 -1.62
N SER A 85 5.64 -5.51 -0.51
CA SER A 85 5.38 -6.48 0.55
C SER A 85 5.43 -5.75 1.88
N PRO A 86 4.68 -6.21 2.89
CA PRO A 86 4.62 -5.51 4.17
C PRO A 86 6.01 -5.35 4.80
N VAL A 87 6.26 -4.19 5.36
CA VAL A 87 7.48 -3.88 6.10
C VAL A 87 7.11 -3.46 7.51
N PHE A 88 7.62 -4.18 8.50
CA PHE A 88 7.45 -3.79 9.90
C PHE A 88 8.11 -2.44 10.19
N VAL A 89 7.41 -1.60 10.95
CA VAL A 89 7.90 -0.29 11.40
C VAL A 89 9.18 -0.45 12.23
N GLU A 90 9.21 -1.47 13.10
CA GLU A 90 10.37 -1.82 13.91
C GLU A 90 10.82 -3.26 13.62
N ARG A 91 12.13 -3.50 13.61
CA ARG A 91 12.67 -4.87 13.49
C ARG A 91 12.55 -5.66 14.79
N ARG A 92 12.41 -4.97 15.92
CA ARG A 92 12.36 -5.56 17.26
C ARG A 92 11.37 -4.80 18.15
N TYR A 93 10.42 -5.54 18.71
CA TYR A 93 9.44 -5.03 19.67
C TYR A 93 9.73 -5.60 21.05
N GLU A 94 9.75 -4.75 22.07
CA GLU A 94 10.04 -5.16 23.45
C GLU A 94 8.92 -4.77 24.40
N ALA A 95 8.60 -5.66 25.32
CA ALA A 95 7.65 -5.39 26.38
C ALA A 95 8.02 -6.11 27.68
N SER A 96 7.39 -5.70 28.77
CA SER A 96 7.51 -6.40 30.05
C SER A 96 6.16 -6.49 30.75
N VAL A 97 5.85 -7.67 31.27
CA VAL A 97 4.57 -7.95 31.96
C VAL A 97 4.82 -8.66 33.29
N PRO A 98 4.00 -8.43 34.33
CA PRO A 98 4.08 -9.24 35.53
C PRO A 98 3.60 -10.67 35.24
N GLU A 99 4.20 -11.64 35.94
CA GLU A 99 3.83 -13.04 35.86
C GLU A 99 2.40 -13.32 36.37
N GLY A 100 1.86 -14.49 36.04
CA GLY A 100 0.64 -15.02 36.66
C GLY A 100 -0.68 -14.40 36.19
N ARG A 101 -0.68 -13.57 35.13
CA ARG A 101 -1.88 -12.93 34.58
C ARG A 101 -1.99 -13.11 33.07
N LEU A 102 -3.22 -13.13 32.58
CA LEU A 102 -3.53 -13.00 31.14
C LEU A 102 -3.68 -11.52 30.78
N PHE A 103 -3.14 -11.14 29.64
CA PHE A 103 -3.20 -9.80 29.06
C PHE A 103 -3.84 -9.90 27.69
N ASP A 104 -4.86 -9.09 27.43
CA ASP A 104 -5.46 -8.98 26.10
C ASP A 104 -4.56 -8.23 25.11
N ARG A 105 -3.62 -7.43 25.61
CA ARG A 105 -2.65 -6.67 24.82
C ARG A 105 -1.37 -6.42 25.62
N ILE A 106 -0.28 -7.04 25.19
CA ILE A 106 1.07 -6.88 25.76
C ILE A 106 1.86 -5.85 24.95
N VAL A 107 1.90 -6.04 23.63
CA VAL A 107 2.57 -5.18 22.66
C VAL A 107 1.81 -5.25 21.34
N ARG A 108 1.87 -4.22 20.52
CA ARG A 108 1.30 -4.20 19.18
C ARG A 108 2.43 -4.09 18.17
N VAL A 109 2.51 -5.05 17.25
CA VAL A 109 3.39 -4.94 16.08
C VAL A 109 2.67 -4.19 14.96
N GLU A 110 3.42 -3.57 14.07
CA GLU A 110 2.86 -2.76 12.98
C GLU A 110 3.70 -2.94 11.72
N ALA A 111 3.04 -3.29 10.63
CA ALA A 111 3.63 -3.32 9.29
C ALA A 111 2.89 -2.35 8.37
N LEU A 112 3.63 -1.80 7.41
CA LEU A 112 3.14 -0.89 6.39
C LEU A 112 3.47 -1.48 5.02
N ASP A 113 2.57 -1.32 4.07
CA ASP A 113 2.77 -1.72 2.68
C ASP A 113 2.67 -0.47 1.79
N ALA A 114 3.51 -0.42 0.76
CA ALA A 114 3.71 0.73 -0.10
C ALA A 114 2.85 0.74 -1.37
N ASP A 115 2.08 -0.33 -1.65
CA ASP A 115 1.18 -0.37 -2.81
C ASP A 115 0.16 0.80 -2.77
N CYS A 116 -0.27 1.27 -3.94
CA CYS A 116 -1.08 2.48 -4.05
C CYS A 116 -2.54 2.29 -3.59
N SER A 117 -3.06 1.07 -3.69
CA SER A 117 -4.48 0.79 -3.47
C SER A 117 -4.72 0.10 -2.13
N PRO A 118 -5.84 0.40 -1.45
CA PRO A 118 -6.20 -0.30 -0.21
C PRO A 118 -6.33 -1.82 -0.35
N GLN A 119 -6.47 -2.34 -1.58
CA GLN A 119 -6.59 -3.77 -1.81
C GLN A 119 -5.26 -4.49 -1.53
N TYR A 120 -4.13 -3.85 -1.82
CA TYR A 120 -2.80 -4.44 -1.64
C TYR A 120 -2.00 -3.78 -0.51
N SER A 121 -2.25 -2.50 -0.21
CA SER A 121 -1.53 -1.82 0.88
C SER A 121 -2.03 -2.12 2.30
N GLN A 122 -3.20 -2.75 2.42
CA GLN A 122 -3.76 -3.09 3.72
C GLN A 122 -3.16 -4.39 4.26
N ILE A 123 -2.72 -4.35 5.51
CA ILE A 123 -2.34 -5.56 6.26
C ILE A 123 -3.60 -6.31 6.71
N CYS A 124 -3.74 -7.56 6.27
CA CYS A 124 -4.94 -8.37 6.52
C CYS A 124 -4.78 -9.29 7.75
N PHE A 125 -3.57 -9.83 7.98
CA PHE A 125 -3.31 -10.66 9.15
C PHE A 125 -1.83 -10.69 9.54
N TYR A 126 -1.60 -10.97 10.81
CA TYR A 126 -0.30 -11.24 11.40
C TYR A 126 -0.25 -12.69 11.87
N ASP A 127 0.96 -13.26 11.94
CA ASP A 127 1.14 -14.62 12.44
C ASP A 127 2.44 -14.76 13.23
N ILE A 128 2.40 -15.60 14.28
CA ILE A 128 3.58 -15.96 15.06
C ILE A 128 4.18 -17.23 14.46
N ILE A 129 5.32 -17.07 13.78
CA ILE A 129 5.97 -18.17 13.06
C ILE A 129 6.84 -19.06 13.96
N THR A 130 7.09 -18.63 15.20
CA THR A 130 7.84 -19.44 16.17
C THR A 130 6.89 -20.43 16.84
N PRO A 131 7.08 -21.75 16.68
CA PRO A 131 6.18 -22.75 17.25
C PRO A 131 6.30 -22.81 18.78
N ASN A 132 5.24 -23.32 19.42
CA ASN A 132 5.21 -23.64 20.86
C ASN A 132 5.50 -22.45 21.78
N VAL A 133 5.06 -21.25 21.40
CA VAL A 133 5.12 -20.07 22.26
C VAL A 133 3.76 -19.81 22.91
N PRO A 134 3.71 -19.36 24.18
CA PRO A 134 2.45 -19.12 24.90
C PRO A 134 1.80 -17.78 24.52
N PHE A 135 1.81 -17.44 23.23
CA PHE A 135 1.33 -16.16 22.72
C PHE A 135 0.46 -16.35 21.47
N ALA A 136 -0.46 -15.42 21.27
CA ALA A 136 -1.24 -15.26 20.05
C ALA A 136 -1.17 -13.81 19.57
N VAL A 137 -1.28 -13.60 18.26
CA VAL A 137 -1.38 -12.29 17.64
C VAL A 137 -2.74 -12.19 16.93
N ASP A 138 -3.40 -11.03 16.99
CA ASP A 138 -4.61 -10.76 16.23
C ASP A 138 -4.32 -10.02 14.90
N ASN A 139 -5.35 -9.81 14.08
CA ASN A 139 -5.20 -9.15 12.79
C ASN A 139 -4.83 -7.66 12.90
N ASP A 140 -5.00 -7.04 14.08
CA ASP A 140 -4.59 -5.67 14.36
C ASP A 140 -3.14 -5.59 14.87
N GLY A 141 -2.45 -6.73 14.96
CA GLY A 141 -1.07 -6.85 15.42
C GLY A 141 -0.91 -6.87 16.95
N ASN A 142 -2.00 -6.97 17.73
CA ASN A 142 -1.90 -7.05 19.18
C ASN A 142 -1.49 -8.45 19.61
N ILE A 143 -0.45 -8.52 20.42
CA ILE A 143 0.07 -9.75 21.00
C ILE A 143 -0.48 -9.91 22.41
N LYS A 144 -1.00 -11.10 22.70
CA LYS A 144 -1.52 -11.54 24.00
C LYS A 144 -0.88 -12.85 24.43
N ASN A 145 -0.87 -13.14 25.72
CA ASN A 145 -0.49 -14.47 26.21
C ASN A 145 -1.71 -15.40 26.28
N THR A 146 -1.51 -16.67 25.95
CA THR A 146 -2.57 -17.70 25.94
C THR A 146 -2.68 -18.43 27.27
N GLU A 147 -1.66 -18.29 28.12
CA GLU A 147 -1.60 -18.86 29.47
C GLU A 147 -0.85 -17.92 30.43
N PRO A 148 -1.08 -17.99 31.75
CA PRO A 148 -0.32 -17.22 32.72
C PRO A 148 1.18 -17.56 32.64
N LEU A 149 2.02 -16.55 32.43
CA LEU A 149 3.47 -16.71 32.34
C LEU A 149 4.09 -16.89 33.73
N ASP A 150 5.18 -17.66 33.83
CA ASP A 150 5.94 -17.86 35.07
C ASP A 150 7.41 -17.49 34.86
N SER A 151 7.87 -16.47 35.59
CA SER A 151 9.23 -15.95 35.46
C SER A 151 10.31 -16.95 35.92
N LYS A 152 9.96 -17.95 36.74
CA LYS A 152 10.87 -19.01 37.20
C LYS A 152 11.09 -20.08 36.13
N HIS A 153 10.07 -20.35 35.31
CA HIS A 153 10.16 -21.28 34.20
C HIS A 153 10.84 -20.62 33.00
N GLN A 154 10.37 -19.44 32.60
CA GLN A 154 10.94 -18.68 31.51
C GLN A 154 10.78 -17.19 31.73
N ARG A 155 11.90 -16.49 31.97
CA ARG A 155 11.90 -15.05 32.23
C ARG A 155 11.81 -14.21 30.96
N VAL A 156 12.35 -14.70 29.84
CA VAL A 156 12.42 -13.98 28.56
C VAL A 156 11.87 -14.89 27.48
N HIS A 157 10.83 -14.42 26.80
CA HIS A 157 10.30 -15.04 25.60
C HIS A 157 10.76 -14.25 24.38
N THR A 158 11.37 -14.95 23.42
CA THR A 158 11.78 -14.37 22.15
C THR A 158 11.17 -15.18 21.02
N PHE A 159 10.43 -14.51 20.13
CA PHE A 159 9.77 -15.14 19.00
C PHE A 159 9.68 -14.17 17.83
N TRP A 160 9.29 -14.70 16.68
CA TRP A 160 9.19 -13.96 15.42
C TRP A 160 7.75 -13.86 14.95
N VAL A 161 7.41 -12.71 14.39
CA VAL A 161 6.09 -12.38 13.84
C VAL A 161 6.25 -11.98 12.38
N THR A 162 5.37 -12.48 11.53
CA THR A 162 5.23 -12.05 10.13
C THR A 162 3.91 -11.30 9.94
N ALA A 163 3.83 -10.51 8.88
CA ALA A 163 2.59 -9.86 8.42
C ALA A 163 2.29 -10.31 7.00
N PHE A 164 1.03 -10.18 6.60
CA PHE A 164 0.57 -10.41 5.24
C PHE A 164 -0.42 -9.32 4.84
N ASP A 165 -0.21 -8.73 3.68
CA ASP A 165 -1.22 -7.87 3.06
C ASP A 165 -2.44 -8.69 2.60
N CYS A 166 -3.48 -7.97 2.20
CA CYS A 166 -4.72 -8.56 1.70
C CYS A 166 -4.57 -9.21 0.31
N GLY A 167 -3.51 -8.89 -0.44
CA GLY A 167 -3.08 -9.60 -1.65
C GLY A 167 -2.22 -10.85 -1.38
N LYS A 168 -1.93 -11.14 -0.11
CA LYS A 168 -1.17 -12.29 0.40
C LYS A 168 0.34 -12.25 0.16
N ASN A 169 0.96 -11.10 -0.15
CA ASN A 169 2.41 -11.04 -0.05
C ASN A 169 2.81 -11.15 1.43
N ARG A 170 3.92 -11.84 1.68
CA ARG A 170 4.46 -12.02 3.02
C ARG A 170 5.38 -10.85 3.31
N ALA A 171 5.41 -10.40 4.56
CA ALA A 171 6.34 -9.37 5.00
C ALA A 171 7.78 -9.64 4.51
N ALA A 172 8.42 -8.57 4.02
CA ALA A 172 9.77 -8.65 3.45
C ALA A 172 10.82 -9.13 4.46
N ALA A 173 10.58 -8.87 5.74
CA ALA A 173 11.34 -9.44 6.85
C ALA A 173 10.42 -9.61 8.07
N ASP A 174 10.74 -10.60 8.91
CA ASP A 174 10.02 -10.86 10.16
C ASP A 174 10.49 -9.91 11.27
N ALA A 175 9.58 -9.57 12.18
CA ALA A 175 9.90 -8.80 13.37
C ALA A 175 10.16 -9.71 14.58
N GLN A 176 11.20 -9.41 15.35
CA GLN A 176 11.47 -10.08 16.61
C GLN A 176 10.64 -9.44 17.72
N VAL A 177 10.02 -10.26 18.57
CA VAL A 177 9.31 -9.82 19.76
C VAL A 177 10.01 -10.39 20.99
N VAL A 178 10.28 -9.53 21.96
CA VAL A 178 10.93 -9.89 23.24
C VAL A 178 10.04 -9.48 24.40
N ILE A 179 9.50 -10.47 25.12
CA ILE A 179 8.66 -10.25 26.29
C ILE A 179 9.41 -10.69 27.55
N THR A 180 9.64 -9.75 28.46
CA THR A 180 10.26 -10.02 29.77
C THR A 180 9.20 -10.17 30.85
N VAL A 181 9.19 -11.33 31.51
CA VAL A 181 8.28 -11.63 32.62
C VAL A 181 8.88 -11.10 33.93
N LYS A 182 8.14 -10.23 34.62
CA LYS A 182 8.54 -9.68 35.92
C LYS A 182 8.01 -10.59 37.05
N PRO A 183 8.87 -11.08 37.95
CA PRO A 183 8.44 -11.89 39.09
C PRO A 183 7.49 -11.12 40.00
N SER A 184 6.53 -11.83 40.57
CA SER A 184 5.64 -11.32 41.60
C SER A 184 6.26 -11.54 42.98
N CYS A 185 6.77 -10.49 43.60
CA CYS A 185 7.21 -10.57 45.00
C CYS A 185 5.97 -10.57 45.91
N LYS A 186 5.59 -11.74 46.45
CA LYS A 186 4.72 -11.79 47.62
C LYS A 186 5.59 -11.70 48.88
N PRO A 187 5.53 -10.63 49.69
CA PRO A 187 6.19 -10.62 50.98
C PRO A 187 5.52 -11.69 51.87
N GLY A 188 6.29 -12.70 52.26
CA GLY A 188 5.86 -13.69 53.23
C GLY A 188 5.87 -13.09 54.63
N TRP A 189 4.75 -12.55 55.08
CA TRP A 189 4.57 -12.23 56.50
C TRP A 189 4.37 -13.54 57.26
N MET A 190 5.42 -14.02 57.93
CA MET A 190 5.30 -15.01 59.01
C MET A 190 5.09 -14.25 60.31
N GLY A 191 3.83 -14.06 60.70
CA GLY A 191 3.50 -13.63 62.06
C GLY A 191 3.88 -14.72 63.04
N ARG A 192 4.68 -14.38 64.05
CA ARG A 192 4.93 -15.23 65.23
C ARG A 192 3.75 -15.17 66.19
#